data_AF-A0A960J616-F1
#
_entry.id   AF-A0A960J616-F1
#
_cell.length_a   1.000
_cell.length_b   1.000
_cell.length_c   1.000
_cell.angle_alpha   90.00
_cell.angle_beta   90.00
_cell.angle_gamma   90.00
#
_symmetry.space_group_name_H-M   'P 1'
#
loop_
_entity.id
_entity.type
_entity.pdbx_description
1 polymer ?
#
loop_
_entity_poly.entity_id
_entity_poly.type
_entity_poly.pdbx_seq_one_letter_code
_entity_poly.pdbx_strand_id
1 'polypeptide(L)'
;MAGSWARVLCGLGLGLALLAPARGKEGFVGSQVCAGCHEEIAAEHAGSAHNKALARAGAHPAAAELARRGAVAIEPNASLRFYRAGEGLRVRMMVGDEQTDVALDWAFGAGGQGVTFVSRLDRTHYLELGYSDFGAGGPARTPGHAHGPKSLDEAIGLIYPVEGASGIRTCFECHSTGGVRFSDDGKASAGEIGVGCEACHGPGEEHLRDPARIAAGKVTAAEQLALCGGCHRRPAEEGAVDWRDPWNVRHAPVYLSRSRCFEQGGLGCTGCHSPHAARAKAEGNRYRSVCLGCHVEAHAAEAAFADCVDCHMPRVEPHERLRFTNHWIGVYAEDAPLEPLRR
;
A
#
# COMPACT_ATOMS: atom_id res chain seq x y z
N MET A 1 -8.50 -49.80 47.30
CA MET A 1 -7.99 -48.48 47.72
C MET A 1 -8.10 -47.56 46.52
N ALA A 2 -8.89 -46.50 46.67
CA ALA A 2 -9.25 -45.55 45.62
C ALA A 2 -8.09 -44.59 45.31
N GLY A 3 -7.93 -44.22 44.03
CA GLY A 3 -7.00 -43.20 43.57
C GLY A 3 -7.68 -42.31 42.53
N SER A 4 -8.02 -41.10 42.98
CA SER A 4 -8.81 -40.05 42.33
C SER A 4 -8.15 -39.47 41.08
N TRP A 5 -8.85 -39.49 39.93
CA TRP A 5 -8.58 -38.60 38.80
C TRP A 5 -9.59 -37.45 38.81
N ALA A 6 -9.13 -36.27 39.18
CA ALA A 6 -9.92 -35.04 39.20
C ALA A 6 -10.30 -34.64 37.76
N ARG A 7 -11.61 -34.55 37.50
CA ARG A 7 -12.17 -33.91 36.31
C ARG A 7 -12.07 -32.40 36.49
N VAL A 8 -11.24 -31.73 35.69
CA VAL A 8 -11.31 -30.28 35.51
C VAL A 8 -12.41 -30.00 34.49
N LEU A 9 -13.56 -29.56 35.00
CA LEU A 9 -14.63 -28.95 34.21
C LEU A 9 -14.15 -27.56 33.76
N CYS A 10 -13.80 -27.41 32.49
CA CYS A 10 -13.58 -26.10 31.89
C CYS A 10 -14.95 -25.45 31.66
N GLY A 11 -15.21 -24.36 32.38
CA GLY A 11 -16.47 -23.65 32.38
C GLY A 11 -16.78 -22.99 31.04
N LEU A 12 -18.09 -22.96 30.75
CA LEU A 12 -18.74 -22.15 29.72
C LEU A 12 -18.34 -20.67 29.87
N GLY A 13 -17.36 -20.23 29.10
CA GLY A 13 -17.08 -18.81 28.87
C GLY A 13 -18.02 -18.25 27.82
N LEU A 14 -18.70 -17.16 28.15
CA LEU A 14 -19.58 -16.40 27.28
C LEU A 14 -18.93 -16.20 25.90
N GLY A 15 -19.64 -16.61 24.84
CA GLY A 15 -19.24 -16.38 23.47
C GLY A 15 -19.15 -14.88 23.18
N LEU A 16 -17.93 -14.36 23.10
CA LEU A 16 -17.66 -13.32 22.12
C LEU A 16 -18.07 -13.91 20.78
N ALA A 17 -19.09 -13.35 20.15
CA ALA A 17 -19.30 -13.54 18.73
C ALA A 17 -18.07 -12.96 18.03
N LEU A 18 -17.04 -13.79 17.86
CA LEU A 18 -16.00 -13.57 16.87
C LEU A 18 -16.76 -13.48 15.55
N LEU A 19 -16.91 -12.26 15.04
CA LEU A 19 -17.30 -12.02 13.66
C LEU A 19 -16.39 -12.91 12.82
N ALA A 20 -16.94 -13.99 12.26
CA ALA A 20 -16.21 -14.83 11.33
C ALA A 20 -15.68 -13.88 10.24
N PRO A 21 -14.37 -13.89 9.95
CA PRO A 21 -13.85 -13.05 8.88
C PRO A 21 -14.64 -13.37 7.61
N ALA A 22 -14.99 -12.34 6.84
CA ALA A 22 -15.64 -12.53 5.55
C ALA A 22 -14.77 -13.52 4.77
N ARG A 23 -15.27 -14.74 4.50
CA ARG A 23 -14.52 -15.78 3.77
C ARG A 23 -13.87 -15.13 2.55
N GLY A 24 -12.56 -15.26 2.32
CA GLY A 24 -11.92 -14.67 1.14
C GLY A 24 -12.46 -15.25 -0.18
N LYS A 25 -11.78 -14.97 -1.29
CA LYS A 25 -11.97 -15.71 -2.54
C LYS A 25 -11.83 -17.22 -2.28
N GLU A 26 -12.46 -18.05 -3.12
CA GLU A 26 -12.35 -19.51 -3.01
C GLU A 26 -10.88 -19.97 -2.92
N GLY A 27 -10.61 -20.91 -2.02
CA GLY A 27 -9.26 -21.40 -1.72
C GLY A 27 -8.41 -20.52 -0.78
N PHE A 28 -8.87 -19.32 -0.41
CA PHE A 28 -8.14 -18.47 0.53
C PHE A 28 -8.44 -18.86 1.97
N VAL A 29 -7.39 -19.02 2.78
CA VAL A 29 -7.45 -19.46 4.18
C VAL A 29 -7.12 -18.34 5.17
N GLY A 30 -6.57 -17.22 4.69
CA GLY A 30 -6.21 -16.03 5.45
C GLY A 30 -4.85 -16.13 6.15
N SER A 31 -4.17 -14.99 6.29
CA SER A 31 -2.79 -14.95 6.82
C SER A 31 -2.63 -15.50 8.24
N GLN A 32 -3.71 -15.53 9.05
CA GLN A 32 -3.68 -16.12 10.40
C GLN A 32 -3.45 -17.64 10.37
N VAL A 33 -3.94 -18.32 9.34
CA VAL A 33 -3.66 -19.75 9.18
C VAL A 33 -2.19 -19.95 8.82
N CYS A 34 -1.63 -19.10 7.97
CA CYS A 34 -0.20 -19.12 7.63
C CYS A 34 0.68 -18.89 8.86
N ALA A 35 0.27 -17.97 9.75
CA ALA A 35 1.00 -17.65 10.98
C ALA A 35 1.13 -18.84 11.93
N GLY A 36 0.19 -19.81 11.90
CA GLY A 36 0.25 -21.01 12.74
C GLY A 36 1.44 -21.94 12.42
N CYS A 37 2.03 -21.85 11.23
CA CYS A 37 3.23 -22.59 10.85
C CYS A 37 4.43 -21.67 10.54
N HIS A 38 4.18 -20.42 10.16
CA HIS A 38 5.19 -19.44 9.75
C HIS A 38 5.21 -18.21 10.68
N GLU A 39 5.33 -18.46 11.99
CA GLU A 39 5.22 -17.43 13.02
C GLU A 39 6.19 -16.26 12.82
N GLU A 40 7.46 -16.56 12.55
CA GLU A 40 8.50 -15.52 12.36
C GLU A 40 8.21 -14.64 11.16
N ILE A 41 7.90 -15.25 10.00
CA ILE A 41 7.56 -14.53 8.77
C ILE A 41 6.30 -13.69 8.97
N ALA A 42 5.29 -14.25 9.63
CA ALA A 42 4.05 -13.53 9.93
C ALA A 42 4.30 -12.33 10.84
N ALA A 43 5.17 -12.46 11.86
CA ALA A 43 5.54 -11.37 12.74
C ALA A 43 6.26 -10.24 11.99
N GLU A 44 7.16 -10.58 11.05
CA GLU A 44 7.80 -9.57 10.19
C GLU A 44 6.81 -8.89 9.26
N HIS A 45 5.96 -9.69 8.61
CA HIS A 45 4.94 -9.22 7.67
C HIS A 45 3.91 -8.29 8.32
N ALA A 46 3.50 -8.56 9.56
CA ALA A 46 2.55 -7.73 10.28
C ALA A 46 3.02 -6.26 10.39
N GLY A 47 4.34 -6.04 10.47
CA GLY A 47 4.94 -4.71 10.52
C GLY A 47 5.05 -3.98 9.17
N SER A 48 4.90 -4.70 8.06
CA SER A 48 5.11 -4.19 6.70
C SER A 48 4.08 -3.15 6.27
N ALA A 49 4.43 -2.38 5.24
CA ALA A 49 3.47 -1.47 4.59
C ALA A 49 2.41 -2.23 3.78
N HIS A 50 2.71 -3.45 3.30
CA HIS A 50 1.75 -4.31 2.61
C HIS A 50 0.58 -4.68 3.53
N ASN A 51 0.89 -5.19 4.73
CA ASN A 51 -0.13 -5.53 5.73
C ASN A 51 -0.96 -4.32 6.18
N LYS A 52 -0.38 -3.12 6.09
CA LYS A 52 -1.01 -1.84 6.48
C LYS A 52 -1.62 -1.08 5.31
N ALA A 53 -1.67 -1.67 4.12
CA ALA A 53 -2.12 -0.98 2.91
C ALA A 53 -3.60 -0.56 2.95
N LEU A 54 -4.40 -1.16 3.81
CA LEU A 54 -5.80 -0.81 4.03
C LEU A 54 -6.10 -0.82 5.52
N ALA A 55 -7.02 0.04 5.95
CA ALA A 55 -7.62 -0.01 7.27
C ALA A 55 -9.04 0.54 7.24
N ARG A 56 -9.83 0.26 8.29
CA ARG A 56 -11.00 1.10 8.60
C ARG A 56 -10.51 2.49 8.96
N ALA A 57 -11.16 3.53 8.45
CA ALA A 57 -10.67 4.91 8.59
C ALA A 57 -10.40 5.28 10.06
N GLY A 58 -11.33 4.96 10.96
CA GLY A 58 -11.17 5.20 12.39
C GLY A 58 -10.06 4.41 13.08
N ALA A 59 -9.73 3.21 12.59
CA ALA A 59 -8.67 2.38 13.14
C ALA A 59 -7.27 2.73 12.62
N HIS A 60 -7.18 3.51 11.54
CA HIS A 60 -5.89 3.91 10.98
C HIS A 60 -5.13 4.86 11.93
N PRO A 61 -3.81 4.72 12.13
CA PRO A 61 -3.03 5.60 13.01
C PRO A 61 -3.18 7.10 12.72
N ALA A 62 -3.30 7.47 11.44
CA ALA A 62 -3.53 8.85 11.02
C ALA A 62 -4.81 9.47 11.60
N ALA A 63 -5.84 8.67 11.91
CA ALA A 63 -7.14 9.19 12.33
C ALA A 63 -7.09 9.94 13.67
N ALA A 64 -6.26 9.49 14.61
CA ALA A 64 -6.09 10.18 15.89
C ALA A 64 -5.35 11.52 15.71
N GLU A 65 -4.35 11.53 14.83
CA GLU A 65 -3.54 12.72 14.55
C GLU A 65 -4.34 13.78 13.79
N LEU A 66 -5.03 13.39 12.71
CA LEU A 66 -5.89 14.28 11.94
C LEU A 66 -6.99 14.90 12.80
N ALA A 67 -7.63 14.12 13.67
CA ALA A 67 -8.69 14.63 14.54
C ALA A 67 -8.21 15.68 15.55
N ARG A 68 -6.91 15.72 15.89
CA ARG A 68 -6.32 16.71 16.79
C ARG A 68 -5.93 18.01 16.10
N ARG A 69 -5.71 17.99 14.78
CA ARG A 69 -5.15 19.14 14.02
C ARG A 69 -6.08 20.35 13.90
N GLY A 70 -7.35 20.20 14.26
CA GLY A 70 -8.33 21.29 14.11
C GLY A 70 -8.68 21.55 12.64
N ALA A 71 -9.21 22.73 12.34
CA ALA A 71 -9.54 23.11 10.97
C ALA A 71 -8.28 23.54 10.20
N VAL A 72 -8.16 23.07 8.96
CA VAL A 72 -7.08 23.36 8.03
C VAL A 72 -7.66 24.11 6.84
N ALA A 73 -7.11 25.28 6.52
CA ALA A 73 -7.47 26.00 5.31
C ALA A 73 -6.92 25.25 4.09
N ILE A 74 -7.77 25.04 3.08
CA ILE A 74 -7.42 24.33 1.84
C ILE A 74 -7.48 25.26 0.61
N GLU A 75 -8.29 26.31 0.69
CA GLU A 75 -8.34 27.44 -0.24
C GLU A 75 -8.73 28.70 0.56
N PRO A 76 -8.61 29.92 0.01
CA PRO A 76 -8.95 31.16 0.74
C PRO A 76 -10.36 31.18 1.35
N ASN A 77 -11.33 30.52 0.72
CA ASN A 77 -12.73 30.41 1.16
C ASN A 77 -13.13 28.99 1.53
N ALA A 78 -12.19 28.05 1.68
CA ALA A 78 -12.51 26.67 2.00
C ALA A 78 -11.59 26.09 3.08
N SER A 79 -12.18 25.27 3.95
CA SER A 79 -11.46 24.56 5.01
C SER A 79 -11.98 23.16 5.20
N LEU A 80 -11.15 22.31 5.80
CA LEU A 80 -11.54 20.98 6.25
C LEU A 80 -11.15 20.77 7.71
N ARG A 81 -11.89 19.91 8.41
CA ARG A 81 -11.56 19.48 9.77
C ARG A 81 -11.92 18.02 9.94
N PHE A 82 -10.92 17.21 10.21
CA PHE A 82 -11.15 15.83 10.65
C PHE A 82 -11.53 15.83 12.13
N TYR A 83 -12.42 14.90 12.51
CA TYR A 83 -12.80 14.72 13.90
C TYR A 83 -13.28 13.29 14.17
N ARG A 84 -13.17 12.87 15.44
CA ARG A 84 -13.67 11.57 15.91
C ARG A 84 -15.17 11.59 16.10
N ALA A 85 -15.84 10.52 15.69
CA ALA A 85 -17.24 10.26 15.98
C ALA A 85 -17.36 8.81 16.50
N GLY A 86 -17.28 8.66 17.82
CA GLY A 86 -17.02 7.36 18.45
C GLY A 86 -15.69 6.76 17.96
N GLU A 87 -15.70 5.48 17.59
CA GLU A 87 -14.55 4.79 16.99
C GLU A 87 -14.26 5.23 15.54
N GLY A 88 -15.20 5.94 14.90
CA GLY A 88 -15.09 6.38 13.51
C GLY A 88 -14.25 7.64 13.31
N LEU A 89 -14.02 7.97 12.04
CA LEU A 89 -13.45 9.23 11.60
C LEU A 89 -14.44 9.93 10.67
N ARG A 90 -14.60 11.24 10.82
CA ARG A 90 -15.38 12.09 9.92
C ARG A 90 -14.53 13.27 9.47
N VAL A 91 -14.91 13.87 8.36
CA VAL A 91 -14.38 15.14 7.89
C VAL A 91 -15.52 16.12 7.69
N ARG A 92 -15.38 17.30 8.28
CA ARG A 92 -16.20 18.46 7.96
C ARG A 92 -15.49 19.26 6.88
N MET A 93 -16.21 19.62 5.83
CA MET A 93 -15.71 20.51 4.78
C MET A 93 -16.58 21.75 4.73
N MET A 94 -15.96 22.90 4.59
CA MET A 94 -16.63 24.19 4.47
C MET A 94 -16.13 24.89 3.21
N VAL A 95 -17.05 25.44 2.41
CA VAL A 95 -16.76 26.26 1.22
C VAL A 95 -17.71 27.46 1.25
N GLY A 96 -17.18 28.67 1.47
CA GLY A 96 -18.00 29.83 1.78
C GLY A 96 -18.81 29.62 3.06
N ASP A 97 -20.12 29.81 2.98
CA ASP A 97 -21.07 29.58 4.09
C ASP A 97 -21.66 28.16 4.10
N GLU A 98 -21.34 27.33 3.10
CA GLU A 98 -21.81 25.96 3.00
C GLU A 98 -20.89 25.01 3.77
N GLN A 99 -21.47 23.98 4.38
CA GLN A 99 -20.73 22.92 5.04
C GLN A 99 -21.34 21.54 4.81
N THR A 100 -20.51 20.52 4.90
CA THR A 100 -20.94 19.12 4.96
C THR A 100 -20.05 18.30 5.87
N ASP A 101 -20.56 17.15 6.29
CA ASP A 101 -19.88 16.18 7.14
C ASP A 101 -19.89 14.79 6.51
N VAL A 102 -18.75 14.31 6.06
CA VAL A 102 -18.59 12.99 5.45
C VAL A 102 -18.08 11.99 6.49
N ALA A 103 -18.77 10.86 6.63
CA ALA A 103 -18.26 9.72 7.40
C ALA A 103 -17.26 8.95 6.57
N LEU A 104 -16.08 8.66 7.12
CA LEU A 104 -15.01 7.96 6.40
C LEU A 104 -15.03 6.48 6.76
N ASP A 105 -15.16 5.61 5.75
CA ASP A 105 -15.27 4.16 5.96
C ASP A 105 -13.89 3.49 5.94
N TRP A 106 -13.06 3.87 4.98
CA TRP A 106 -11.80 3.22 4.63
C TRP A 106 -10.65 4.22 4.56
N ALA A 107 -9.46 3.74 4.91
CA ALA A 107 -8.19 4.42 4.73
C ALA A 107 -7.29 3.55 3.84
N PHE A 108 -6.96 4.05 2.66
CA PHE A 108 -6.09 3.43 1.67
C PHE A 108 -4.68 4.00 1.78
N GLY A 109 -3.71 3.14 2.08
CA GLY A 109 -2.30 3.48 2.23
C GLY A 109 -1.82 3.29 3.67
N ALA A 110 -0.56 2.87 3.80
CA ALA A 110 0.09 2.60 5.09
C ALA A 110 0.61 3.86 5.82
N GLY A 111 0.45 5.05 5.21
CA GLY A 111 0.87 6.33 5.78
C GLY A 111 2.32 6.77 5.49
N GLY A 112 3.13 5.95 4.80
CA GLY A 112 4.51 6.32 4.44
C GLY A 112 4.62 7.33 3.29
N GLN A 113 3.62 7.37 2.39
CA GLN A 113 3.55 8.31 1.26
C GLN A 113 2.23 9.09 1.27
N GLY A 114 1.16 8.47 1.76
CA GLY A 114 -0.12 9.10 1.92
C GLY A 114 -1.16 8.11 2.45
N VAL A 115 -2.28 8.65 2.92
CA VAL A 115 -3.48 7.91 3.27
C VAL A 115 -4.68 8.62 2.64
N THR A 116 -5.34 7.96 1.69
CA THR A 116 -6.55 8.48 1.06
C THR A 116 -7.78 7.84 1.71
N PHE A 117 -8.79 8.65 2.01
CA PHE A 117 -10.00 8.17 2.66
C PHE A 117 -11.10 7.93 1.63
N VAL A 118 -11.85 6.85 1.84
CA VAL A 118 -12.93 6.44 0.94
C VAL A 118 -14.19 6.15 1.74
N SER A 119 -15.33 6.57 1.20
CA SER A 119 -16.63 6.50 1.87
C SER A 119 -17.70 5.97 0.92
N ARG A 120 -18.58 5.10 1.40
CA ARG A 120 -19.77 4.68 0.64
C ARG A 120 -20.73 5.87 0.54
N LEU A 121 -21.17 6.19 -0.66
CA LEU A 121 -22.22 7.20 -0.88
C LEU A 121 -23.60 6.55 -0.93
N ASP A 122 -23.73 5.53 -1.77
CA ASP A 122 -24.98 4.80 -1.99
C ASP A 122 -24.69 3.32 -2.30
N ARG A 123 -25.68 2.60 -2.82
CA ARG A 123 -25.58 1.17 -3.17
C ARG A 123 -24.52 0.89 -4.26
N THR A 124 -24.30 1.86 -5.13
CA THR A 124 -23.57 1.74 -6.40
C THR A 124 -22.35 2.65 -6.49
N HIS A 125 -22.15 3.56 -5.55
CA HIS A 125 -21.06 4.53 -5.60
C HIS A 125 -20.30 4.70 -4.29
N TYR A 126 -19.02 4.98 -4.45
CA TYR A 126 -18.07 5.34 -3.42
C TYR A 126 -17.43 6.69 -3.74
N LEU A 127 -17.14 7.45 -2.71
CA LEU A 127 -16.41 8.70 -2.76
C LEU A 127 -14.96 8.45 -2.35
N GLU A 128 -14.02 8.80 -3.21
CA GLU A 128 -12.65 9.09 -2.82
C GLU A 128 -12.57 10.55 -2.35
N LEU A 129 -12.18 10.75 -1.09
CA LEU A 129 -12.02 12.08 -0.52
C LEU A 129 -10.91 12.84 -1.26
N GLY A 130 -11.15 14.10 -1.63
CA GLY A 130 -10.19 14.93 -2.35
C GLY A 130 -8.99 15.42 -1.55
N TYR A 131 -8.87 14.97 -0.30
CA TYR A 131 -7.75 15.28 0.58
C TYR A 131 -7.24 14.02 1.26
N SER A 132 -5.93 13.79 1.12
CA SER A 132 -5.20 12.68 1.73
C SER A 132 -4.34 13.20 2.87
N ASP A 133 -4.05 12.35 3.85
CA ASP A 133 -3.05 12.63 4.87
C ASP A 133 -1.65 12.27 4.37
N PHE A 134 -0.71 13.21 4.46
CA PHE A 134 0.70 13.01 4.10
C PHE A 134 1.62 13.00 5.34
N GLY A 135 1.08 12.52 6.47
CA GLY A 135 1.82 12.36 7.73
C GLY A 135 2.25 13.70 8.33
N ALA A 136 3.56 13.93 8.46
CA ALA A 136 4.09 15.16 9.05
C ALA A 136 3.61 16.42 8.32
N GLY A 137 3.45 16.33 6.99
CA GLY A 137 2.91 17.40 6.16
C GLY A 137 1.43 17.72 6.41
N GLY A 138 0.70 16.84 7.10
CA GLY A 138 -0.74 16.97 7.31
C GLY A 138 -1.56 16.71 6.04
N PRO A 139 -2.86 17.05 6.07
CA PRO A 139 -3.74 16.85 4.94
C PRO A 139 -3.40 17.79 3.78
N ALA A 140 -3.39 17.26 2.57
CA ALA A 140 -3.24 18.02 1.33
C ALA A 140 -4.09 17.37 0.22
N ARG A 141 -4.20 18.05 -0.92
CA ARG A 141 -5.02 17.59 -2.04
C ARG A 141 -4.58 16.20 -2.50
N THR A 142 -5.55 15.31 -2.70
CA THR A 142 -5.31 13.97 -3.23
C THR A 142 -4.86 14.08 -4.69
N PRO A 143 -3.78 13.39 -5.11
CA PRO A 143 -3.31 13.47 -6.49
C PRO A 143 -4.40 13.07 -7.49
N GLY A 144 -4.54 13.83 -8.58
CA GLY A 144 -5.57 13.62 -9.59
C GLY A 144 -6.85 14.41 -9.38
N HIS A 145 -7.01 15.09 -8.23
CA HIS A 145 -8.14 15.99 -7.97
C HIS A 145 -7.89 17.40 -8.51
N ALA A 146 -8.92 18.07 -9.00
CA ALA A 146 -8.83 19.42 -9.55
C ALA A 146 -8.48 20.48 -8.48
N HIS A 147 -7.84 21.58 -8.89
CA HIS A 147 -7.51 22.72 -8.02
C HIS A 147 -8.66 23.73 -7.97
N GLY A 148 -8.82 24.45 -6.85
CA GLY A 148 -9.79 25.54 -6.71
C GLY A 148 -11.25 25.09 -6.84
N PRO A 149 -11.76 24.20 -5.95
CA PRO A 149 -13.15 23.79 -5.98
C PRO A 149 -14.08 24.99 -5.86
N LYS A 150 -15.07 25.08 -6.74
CA LYS A 150 -16.05 26.16 -6.78
C LYS A 150 -17.31 25.84 -5.98
N SER A 151 -17.49 24.57 -5.64
CA SER A 151 -18.60 24.07 -4.86
C SER A 151 -18.12 23.06 -3.83
N LEU A 152 -19.00 22.78 -2.87
CA LEU A 152 -18.80 21.73 -1.90
C LEU A 152 -18.62 20.34 -2.58
N ASP A 153 -19.41 20.03 -3.61
CA ASP A 153 -19.33 18.76 -4.35
C ASP A 153 -17.96 18.57 -5.02
N GLU A 154 -17.40 19.62 -5.63
CA GLU A 154 -16.06 19.59 -6.21
C GLU A 154 -14.96 19.48 -5.14
N ALA A 155 -15.20 20.05 -3.95
CA ALA A 155 -14.23 20.00 -2.85
C ALA A 155 -14.16 18.61 -2.22
N ILE A 156 -15.29 17.91 -2.11
CA ILE A 156 -15.39 16.63 -1.39
C ILE A 156 -14.58 15.54 -2.06
N GLY A 157 -14.58 15.44 -3.39
CA GLY A 157 -13.68 14.54 -4.12
C GLY A 157 -14.31 13.87 -5.34
N LEU A 158 -13.86 12.64 -5.63
CA LEU A 158 -14.22 11.92 -6.86
C LEU A 158 -15.14 10.74 -6.56
N ILE A 159 -16.15 10.56 -7.42
CA ILE A 159 -17.13 9.49 -7.29
C ILE A 159 -16.76 8.33 -8.20
N TYR A 160 -16.67 7.15 -7.61
CA TYR A 160 -16.34 5.89 -8.25
C TYR A 160 -17.54 4.94 -8.21
N PRO A 161 -17.95 4.35 -9.36
CA PRO A 161 -18.92 3.26 -9.33
C PRO A 161 -18.33 2.03 -8.63
N VAL A 162 -19.19 1.16 -8.10
CA VAL A 162 -18.76 -0.11 -7.52
C VAL A 162 -18.09 -1.01 -8.57
N GLU A 163 -18.70 -1.07 -9.76
CA GLU A 163 -18.26 -1.92 -10.87
C GLU A 163 -17.61 -1.11 -12.01
N GLY A 164 -16.89 -1.81 -12.90
CA GLY A 164 -16.20 -1.24 -14.05
C GLY A 164 -14.68 -1.18 -13.88
N ALA A 165 -13.94 -1.05 -14.98
CA ALA A 165 -12.47 -1.09 -14.99
C ALA A 165 -11.82 -0.02 -14.10
N SER A 166 -12.49 1.11 -13.94
CA SER A 166 -12.07 2.22 -13.07
C SER A 166 -12.95 2.34 -11.82
N GLY A 167 -13.66 1.29 -11.41
CA GLY A 167 -14.52 1.30 -10.23
C GLY A 167 -13.75 1.15 -8.91
N ILE A 168 -14.43 1.36 -7.78
CA ILE A 168 -13.81 1.28 -6.44
C ILE A 168 -13.28 -0.12 -6.12
N ARG A 169 -13.83 -1.16 -6.74
CA ARG A 169 -13.34 -2.55 -6.64
C ARG A 169 -11.84 -2.63 -6.94
N THR A 170 -11.37 -1.93 -7.96
CA THR A 170 -9.96 -1.89 -8.38
C THR A 170 -9.03 -1.38 -7.27
N CYS A 171 -9.50 -0.45 -6.43
CA CYS A 171 -8.75 0.03 -5.27
C CYS A 171 -8.51 -1.11 -4.26
N PHE A 172 -9.57 -1.88 -3.96
CA PHE A 172 -9.48 -3.00 -3.03
C PHE A 172 -8.63 -4.16 -3.57
N GLU A 173 -8.62 -4.40 -4.88
CA GLU A 173 -7.80 -5.45 -5.49
C GLU A 173 -6.30 -5.25 -5.22
N CYS A 174 -5.84 -4.00 -5.12
CA CYS A 174 -4.44 -3.69 -4.80
C CYS A 174 -4.16 -3.53 -3.30
N HIS A 175 -5.18 -3.22 -2.48
CA HIS A 175 -5.00 -2.85 -1.07
C HIS A 175 -5.56 -3.89 -0.08
N SER A 176 -6.19 -4.95 -0.57
CA SER A 176 -6.77 -6.03 0.24
C SER A 176 -6.43 -7.40 -0.32
N THR A 177 -6.68 -8.44 0.45
CA THR A 177 -6.42 -9.83 0.06
C THR A 177 -7.70 -10.63 0.00
N GLY A 178 -7.78 -11.57 -0.94
CA GLY A 178 -8.99 -12.38 -1.15
C GLY A 178 -10.18 -11.61 -1.74
N GLY A 179 -9.94 -10.43 -2.32
CA GLY A 179 -10.94 -9.60 -3.00
C GLY A 179 -11.87 -8.85 -2.05
N VAL A 180 -12.83 -8.12 -2.65
CA VAL A 180 -13.86 -7.35 -1.94
C VAL A 180 -15.26 -7.79 -2.34
N ARG A 181 -16.15 -7.88 -1.34
CA ARG A 181 -17.59 -8.06 -1.54
C ARG A 181 -18.33 -6.79 -1.17
N PHE A 182 -19.45 -6.57 -1.83
CA PHE A 182 -20.39 -5.51 -1.51
C PHE A 182 -21.72 -6.18 -1.19
N SER A 183 -22.34 -5.81 -0.06
CA SER A 183 -23.70 -6.24 0.27
C SER A 183 -24.74 -5.53 -0.61
N ASP A 184 -26.00 -5.92 -0.49
CA ASP A 184 -27.12 -5.35 -1.25
C ASP A 184 -27.31 -3.84 -1.04
N ASP A 185 -26.87 -3.29 0.10
CA ASP A 185 -26.84 -1.86 0.39
C ASP A 185 -25.52 -1.17 -0.03
N GLY A 186 -24.63 -1.89 -0.70
CA GLY A 186 -23.36 -1.40 -1.22
C GLY A 186 -22.22 -1.36 -0.19
N LYS A 187 -22.37 -1.92 1.01
CA LYS A 187 -21.30 -1.92 2.02
C LYS A 187 -20.19 -2.90 1.66
N ALA A 188 -18.98 -2.38 1.51
CA ALA A 188 -17.77 -3.16 1.25
C ALA A 188 -17.31 -3.99 2.46
N SER A 189 -16.90 -5.21 2.17
CA SER A 189 -16.17 -6.12 3.05
C SER A 189 -15.02 -6.75 2.27
N ALA A 190 -13.79 -6.37 2.62
CA ALA A 190 -12.58 -7.05 2.15
C ALA A 190 -12.52 -8.48 2.71
N GLY A 191 -11.94 -9.42 1.95
CA GLY A 191 -11.65 -10.77 2.44
C GLY A 191 -10.65 -10.74 3.59
N GLU A 192 -9.57 -10.00 3.40
CA GLU A 192 -8.57 -9.68 4.41
C GLU A 192 -8.05 -8.26 4.22
N ILE A 193 -7.81 -7.56 5.33
CA ILE A 193 -7.30 -6.19 5.35
C ILE A 193 -5.83 -6.17 4.99
N GLY A 194 -5.44 -5.30 4.06
CA GLY A 194 -4.07 -5.19 3.59
C GLY A 194 -3.71 -6.26 2.56
N VAL A 195 -2.49 -6.13 2.05
CA VAL A 195 -1.85 -7.13 1.19
C VAL A 195 -1.22 -8.18 2.12
N GLY A 196 -1.88 -9.32 2.25
CA GLY A 196 -1.55 -10.47 3.08
C GLY A 196 -0.86 -11.57 2.30
N CYS A 197 -0.60 -12.71 2.93
CA CYS A 197 0.23 -13.78 2.38
C CYS A 197 -0.28 -14.25 1.00
N GLU A 198 -1.58 -14.49 0.89
CA GLU A 198 -2.21 -15.10 -0.29
C GLU A 198 -2.35 -14.13 -1.47
N ALA A 199 -2.10 -12.83 -1.27
CA ALA A 199 -2.01 -11.87 -2.38
C ALA A 199 -0.76 -12.10 -3.24
N CYS A 200 0.33 -12.59 -2.63
CA CYS A 200 1.57 -12.91 -3.34
C CYS A 200 1.74 -14.41 -3.59
N HIS A 201 1.30 -15.25 -2.65
CA HIS A 201 1.50 -16.71 -2.69
C HIS A 201 0.32 -17.48 -3.31
N GLY A 202 -0.80 -16.80 -3.59
CA GLY A 202 -2.03 -17.42 -4.08
C GLY A 202 -2.83 -18.12 -2.97
N PRO A 203 -3.93 -18.82 -3.34
CA PRO A 203 -4.80 -19.51 -2.38
C PRO A 203 -4.06 -20.62 -1.63
N GLY A 204 -4.11 -20.62 -0.29
CA GLY A 204 -3.38 -21.54 0.57
C GLY A 204 -4.06 -22.87 0.85
N GLU A 205 -5.31 -23.09 0.41
CA GLU A 205 -6.07 -24.30 0.78
C GLU A 205 -5.39 -25.60 0.36
N GLU A 206 -4.81 -25.67 -0.83
CA GLU A 206 -4.05 -26.85 -1.27
C GLU A 206 -2.76 -27.03 -0.48
N HIS A 207 -2.09 -25.93 -0.12
CA HIS A 207 -0.87 -25.95 0.65
C HIS A 207 -1.05 -26.53 2.05
N LEU A 208 -2.21 -26.33 2.67
CA LEU A 208 -2.54 -26.95 3.95
C LEU A 208 -2.60 -28.48 3.87
N ARG A 209 -2.93 -29.02 2.70
CA ARG A 209 -2.98 -30.47 2.46
C ARG A 209 -1.63 -31.03 2.07
N ASP A 210 -0.86 -30.25 1.30
CA ASP A 210 0.44 -30.63 0.77
C ASP A 210 1.37 -29.40 0.78
N PRO A 211 2.27 -29.28 1.77
CA PRO A 211 3.18 -28.14 1.88
C PRO A 211 4.06 -27.90 0.65
N ALA A 212 4.25 -28.90 -0.22
CA ALA A 212 4.99 -28.74 -1.47
C ALA A 212 4.24 -27.91 -2.52
N ARG A 213 2.93 -27.62 -2.33
CA ARG A 213 2.05 -26.96 -3.32
C ARG A 213 1.97 -25.43 -3.23
N ILE A 214 2.87 -24.77 -2.50
CA ILE A 214 3.14 -23.34 -2.71
C ILE A 214 4.54 -23.20 -3.30
N ALA A 215 4.59 -22.97 -4.61
CA ALA A 215 5.82 -22.73 -5.36
C ALA A 215 6.24 -21.26 -5.21
N ALA A 216 6.51 -20.80 -3.99
CA ALA A 216 6.92 -19.42 -3.74
C ALA A 216 8.44 -19.19 -3.87
N GLY A 217 9.24 -20.26 -3.99
CA GLY A 217 10.68 -20.18 -3.82
C GLY A 217 11.52 -19.95 -5.09
N LYS A 218 10.92 -19.99 -6.29
CA LYS A 218 11.69 -19.95 -7.56
C LYS A 218 10.95 -19.17 -8.65
N VAL A 219 10.63 -17.91 -8.36
CA VAL A 219 10.15 -16.96 -9.38
C VAL A 219 11.32 -16.25 -10.02
N THR A 220 11.38 -16.27 -11.35
CA THR A 220 12.33 -15.51 -12.17
C THR A 220 12.15 -14.00 -11.93
N ALA A 221 13.15 -13.19 -12.31
CA ALA A 221 13.04 -11.73 -12.21
C ALA A 221 11.83 -11.18 -13.00
N ALA A 222 11.52 -11.78 -14.15
CA ALA A 222 10.36 -11.40 -14.96
C ALA A 222 9.02 -11.74 -14.27
N GLU A 223 8.91 -12.92 -13.65
CA GLU A 223 7.73 -13.31 -12.87
C GLU A 223 7.56 -12.43 -11.63
N GLN A 224 8.65 -12.09 -10.93
CA GLN A 224 8.61 -11.11 -9.84
C GLN A 224 8.10 -9.76 -10.33
N LEU A 225 8.59 -9.30 -11.47
CA LEU A 225 8.17 -8.04 -12.07
C LEU A 225 6.67 -8.04 -12.40
N ALA A 226 6.14 -9.17 -12.85
CA ALA A 226 4.71 -9.32 -13.15
C ALA A 226 3.87 -9.33 -11.87
N LEU A 227 4.29 -10.11 -10.88
CA LEU A 227 3.62 -10.20 -9.58
C LEU A 227 3.55 -8.84 -8.88
N CYS A 228 4.70 -8.18 -8.69
CA CYS A 228 4.75 -6.87 -8.04
C CYS A 228 4.04 -5.79 -8.88
N GLY A 229 4.10 -5.92 -10.21
CA GLY A 229 3.46 -5.02 -11.17
C GLY A 229 1.93 -5.07 -11.17
N GLY A 230 1.31 -6.06 -10.51
CA GLY A 230 -0.15 -6.08 -10.31
C GLY A 230 -0.64 -4.90 -9.47
N CYS A 231 0.16 -4.46 -8.48
CA CYS A 231 -0.19 -3.35 -7.58
C CYS A 231 0.73 -2.14 -7.76
N HIS A 232 2.04 -2.37 -7.89
CA HIS A 232 3.02 -1.33 -8.24
C HIS A 232 2.97 -1.09 -9.76
N ARG A 233 1.78 -0.68 -10.21
CA ARG A 233 1.27 -0.79 -11.58
C ARG A 233 2.30 -0.52 -12.66
N ARG A 234 2.14 -1.21 -13.79
CA ARG A 234 2.70 -0.80 -15.07
C ARG A 234 1.75 0.21 -15.72
N PRO A 235 2.23 1.15 -16.55
CA PRO A 235 1.34 1.95 -17.39
C PRO A 235 0.48 1.05 -18.27
N ALA A 236 -0.74 1.49 -18.59
CA ALA A 236 -1.77 0.64 -19.17
C ALA A 236 -1.44 0.11 -20.59
N GLU A 237 -0.48 0.72 -21.28
CA GLU A 237 -0.10 0.36 -22.65
C GLU A 237 1.43 0.27 -22.81
N GLU A 238 1.88 -0.70 -23.61
CA GLU A 238 3.29 -0.87 -23.97
C GLU A 238 3.75 0.31 -24.83
N GLY A 239 4.79 1.03 -24.37
CA GLY A 239 5.27 2.26 -25.03
C GLY A 239 4.60 3.57 -24.55
N ALA A 240 3.56 3.51 -23.71
CA ALA A 240 2.86 4.69 -23.21
C ALA A 240 3.52 5.39 -22.01
N VAL A 241 4.72 4.97 -21.61
CA VAL A 241 5.43 5.61 -20.51
C VAL A 241 6.18 6.82 -21.04
N ASP A 242 5.70 8.01 -20.72
CA ASP A 242 6.52 9.21 -20.86
C ASP A 242 7.58 9.21 -19.73
N TRP A 243 8.82 8.90 -20.10
CA TRP A 243 9.95 8.84 -19.17
C TRP A 243 10.37 10.21 -18.64
N ARG A 244 9.88 11.29 -19.26
CA ARG A 244 10.12 12.68 -18.84
C ARG A 244 9.06 13.19 -17.89
N ASP A 245 7.96 12.45 -17.72
CA ASP A 245 6.96 12.77 -16.71
C ASP A 245 7.40 12.20 -15.35
N PRO A 246 7.73 13.06 -14.36
CA PRO A 246 8.15 12.60 -13.03
C PRO A 246 7.08 11.74 -12.35
N TRP A 247 5.79 11.92 -12.68
CA TRP A 247 4.70 11.13 -12.12
C TRP A 247 4.89 9.63 -12.34
N ASN A 248 5.48 9.25 -13.47
CA ASN A 248 5.64 7.85 -13.85
C ASN A 248 6.68 7.09 -13.01
N VAL A 249 7.58 7.78 -12.31
CA VAL A 249 8.62 7.16 -11.45
C VAL A 249 8.03 6.28 -10.33
N ARG A 250 6.77 6.50 -9.95
CA ARG A 250 6.06 5.64 -8.99
C ARG A 250 5.87 4.19 -9.48
N HIS A 251 5.99 3.94 -10.78
CA HIS A 251 5.86 2.64 -11.43
C HIS A 251 7.17 1.84 -11.40
N ALA A 252 7.63 1.51 -10.19
CA ALA A 252 8.94 0.88 -9.95
C ALA A 252 9.26 -0.34 -10.84
N PRO A 253 8.34 -1.29 -11.11
CA PRO A 253 8.61 -2.42 -12.01
C PRO A 253 8.99 -1.99 -13.43
N VAL A 254 8.31 -1.01 -14.00
CA VAL A 254 8.57 -0.58 -15.39
C VAL A 254 9.88 0.19 -15.51
N TYR A 255 10.27 0.91 -14.46
CA TYR A 255 11.57 1.56 -14.37
C TYR A 255 12.70 0.54 -14.13
N LEU A 256 12.50 -0.45 -13.25
CA LEU A 256 13.48 -1.52 -13.02
C LEU A 256 13.80 -2.28 -14.31
N SER A 257 12.79 -2.57 -15.14
CA SER A 257 13.00 -3.27 -16.41
C SER A 257 13.83 -2.51 -17.43
N ARG A 258 14.14 -1.22 -17.21
CA ARG A 258 15.04 -0.44 -18.07
C ARG A 258 16.52 -0.52 -17.65
N SER A 259 16.81 -1.12 -16.50
CA SER A 259 18.15 -1.21 -15.93
C SER A 259 18.90 -2.40 -16.52
N ARG A 260 20.20 -2.25 -16.83
CA ARG A 260 21.04 -3.39 -17.25
C ARG A 260 21.09 -4.49 -16.21
N CYS A 261 21.00 -4.13 -14.93
CA CYS A 261 20.91 -5.08 -13.81
C CYS A 261 19.73 -6.06 -13.97
N PHE A 262 18.59 -5.60 -14.48
CA PHE A 262 17.44 -6.45 -14.77
C PHE A 262 17.63 -7.20 -16.10
N GLU A 263 17.92 -6.47 -17.18
CA GLU A 263 18.00 -7.01 -18.54
C GLU A 263 19.08 -8.08 -18.72
N GLN A 264 20.22 -7.92 -18.03
CA GLN A 264 21.42 -8.75 -18.22
C GLN A 264 21.82 -9.47 -16.93
N GLY A 265 21.59 -8.86 -15.76
CA GLY A 265 21.99 -9.40 -14.47
C GLY A 265 20.94 -10.29 -13.79
N GLY A 266 19.71 -10.34 -14.31
CA GLY A 266 18.62 -11.10 -13.69
C GLY A 266 18.17 -10.59 -12.32
N LEU A 267 18.47 -9.32 -11.98
CA LEU A 267 18.09 -8.72 -10.71
C LEU A 267 16.58 -8.53 -10.63
N GLY A 268 15.92 -9.16 -9.66
CA GLY A 268 14.51 -8.97 -9.33
C GLY A 268 14.30 -8.11 -8.07
N CYS A 269 13.04 -7.77 -7.79
CA CYS A 269 12.65 -6.93 -6.65
C CYS A 269 13.18 -7.47 -5.31
N THR A 270 13.10 -8.79 -5.10
CA THR A 270 13.52 -9.46 -3.86
C THR A 270 15.04 -9.58 -3.71
N GLY A 271 15.80 -9.29 -4.78
CA GLY A 271 17.25 -9.17 -4.70
C GLY A 271 17.64 -8.05 -3.72
N CYS A 272 16.92 -6.93 -3.74
CA CYS A 272 17.18 -5.79 -2.87
C CYS A 272 16.24 -5.72 -1.67
N HIS A 273 14.93 -5.96 -1.85
CA HIS A 273 13.93 -5.77 -0.80
C HIS A 273 13.49 -7.08 -0.16
N SER A 274 13.22 -7.06 1.15
CA SER A 274 12.45 -8.14 1.77
C SER A 274 10.98 -7.99 1.40
N PRO A 275 10.30 -9.05 0.91
CA PRO A 275 8.86 -9.00 0.65
C PRO A 275 8.04 -9.06 1.94
N HIS A 276 8.63 -9.53 3.04
CA HIS A 276 7.95 -9.72 4.33
C HIS A 276 8.26 -8.61 5.33
N ALA A 277 9.51 -8.19 5.46
CA ALA A 277 9.87 -7.24 6.51
C ALA A 277 9.57 -5.79 6.13
N ALA A 278 9.31 -4.94 7.14
CA ALA A 278 9.21 -3.51 6.94
C ALA A 278 10.51 -2.93 6.35
N ARG A 279 10.36 -1.98 5.42
CA ARG A 279 11.44 -1.35 4.66
C ARG A 279 12.65 -0.97 5.52
N ALA A 280 12.43 -0.18 6.57
CA ALA A 280 13.51 0.30 7.45
C ALA A 280 14.25 -0.83 8.20
N LYS A 281 13.58 -1.95 8.49
CA LYS A 281 14.19 -3.11 9.16
C LYS A 281 15.00 -3.96 8.18
N ALA A 282 14.59 -4.01 6.92
CA ALA A 282 15.14 -4.93 5.92
C ALA A 282 16.40 -4.43 5.21
N GLU A 283 16.65 -3.11 5.17
CA GLU A 283 17.47 -2.53 4.12
C GLU A 283 18.93 -2.23 4.48
N GLY A 284 19.27 -1.89 5.74
CA GLY A 284 20.64 -1.81 6.26
C GLY A 284 21.74 -1.43 5.24
N ASN A 285 22.84 -2.19 5.21
CA ASN A 285 23.88 -2.13 4.16
C ASN A 285 23.57 -3.10 2.98
N ARG A 286 22.32 -3.55 2.86
CA ARG A 286 21.91 -4.61 1.91
C ARG A 286 22.01 -4.10 0.48
N TYR A 287 21.55 -2.90 0.20
CA TYR A 287 21.56 -2.34 -1.16
C TYR A 287 22.98 -2.24 -1.71
N ARG A 288 23.89 -1.62 -0.96
CA ARG A 288 25.32 -1.60 -1.27
C ARG A 288 25.88 -2.99 -1.52
N SER A 289 25.56 -3.97 -0.67
CA SER A 289 26.07 -5.34 -0.81
C SER A 289 25.61 -6.02 -2.11
N VAL A 290 24.39 -5.74 -2.58
CA VAL A 290 23.88 -6.25 -3.86
C VAL A 290 24.68 -5.66 -5.02
N CYS A 291 24.94 -4.35 -5.00
CA CYS A 291 25.74 -3.68 -6.02
C CYS A 291 27.18 -4.24 -6.07
N LEU A 292 27.83 -4.36 -4.92
CA LEU A 292 29.19 -4.87 -4.79
C LEU A 292 29.33 -6.35 -5.15
N GLY A 293 28.22 -7.10 -5.20
CA GLY A 293 28.21 -8.48 -5.70
C GLY A 293 28.69 -8.61 -7.16
N CYS A 294 28.50 -7.55 -7.97
CA CYS A 294 28.97 -7.49 -9.36
C CYS A 294 30.01 -6.37 -9.60
N HIS A 295 29.92 -5.26 -8.86
CA HIS A 295 30.75 -4.07 -9.03
C HIS A 295 31.87 -3.99 -7.98
N VAL A 296 32.69 -5.04 -7.88
CA VAL A 296 33.71 -5.23 -6.82
C VAL A 296 34.79 -4.14 -6.77
N GLU A 297 35.09 -3.49 -7.90
CA GLU A 297 36.13 -2.45 -8.02
C GLU A 297 35.55 -1.04 -8.20
N ALA A 298 34.23 -0.87 -8.10
CA ALA A 298 33.62 0.43 -8.29
C ALA A 298 33.96 1.38 -7.13
N HIS A 299 34.31 2.62 -7.46
CA HIS A 299 34.48 3.73 -6.52
C HIS A 299 35.55 3.52 -5.43
N ALA A 300 36.66 2.85 -5.74
CA ALA A 300 37.76 2.63 -4.80
C ALA A 300 38.39 3.92 -4.19
N ALA A 301 38.15 5.09 -4.81
CA ALA A 301 38.68 6.38 -4.38
C ALA A 301 37.62 7.40 -3.91
N GLU A 302 36.33 7.08 -3.99
CA GLU A 302 35.23 8.03 -3.73
C GLU A 302 34.49 7.65 -2.44
N ALA A 303 35.07 8.05 -1.31
CA ALA A 303 34.58 7.74 0.04
C ALA A 303 33.45 8.66 0.55
N ALA A 304 32.91 9.54 -0.29
CA ALA A 304 32.01 10.62 0.13
C ALA A 304 30.53 10.22 0.30
N PHE A 305 30.11 9.05 -0.22
CA PHE A 305 28.70 8.62 -0.20
C PHE A 305 28.49 7.34 0.62
N ALA A 306 27.34 7.28 1.32
CA ALA A 306 26.99 6.18 2.22
C ALA A 306 26.56 4.92 1.45
N ASP A 307 25.75 5.06 0.40
CA ASP A 307 25.25 3.95 -0.41
C ASP A 307 25.25 4.25 -1.93
N CYS A 308 25.33 3.21 -2.76
CA CYS A 308 25.29 3.31 -4.22
C CYS A 308 23.96 3.90 -4.72
N VAL A 309 22.86 3.59 -4.02
CA VAL A 309 21.51 4.02 -4.39
C VAL A 309 21.30 5.53 -4.29
N ASP A 310 22.16 6.24 -3.55
CA ASP A 310 22.06 7.69 -3.37
C ASP A 310 22.28 8.44 -4.70
N CYS A 311 23.15 7.93 -5.56
CA CYS A 311 23.42 8.49 -6.90
C CYS A 311 22.82 7.66 -8.03
N HIS A 312 22.76 6.34 -7.89
CA HIS A 312 22.34 5.45 -8.97
C HIS A 312 20.83 5.19 -9.02
N MET A 313 20.09 5.65 -8.00
CA MET A 313 18.63 5.54 -7.91
C MET A 313 18.04 6.84 -7.32
N PRO A 314 18.14 7.96 -8.06
CA PRO A 314 17.81 9.27 -7.53
C PRO A 314 16.35 9.37 -7.07
N ARG A 315 16.11 10.23 -6.08
CA ARG A 315 14.75 10.54 -5.63
C ARG A 315 14.11 11.54 -6.59
N VAL A 316 12.84 11.31 -6.89
CA VAL A 316 12.02 12.14 -7.78
C VAL A 316 10.79 12.61 -7.02
N GLU A 317 10.46 13.89 -7.17
CA GLU A 317 9.35 14.57 -6.52
C GLU A 317 8.25 14.89 -7.54
N PRO A 318 7.33 13.95 -7.84
CA PRO A 318 6.28 14.21 -8.83
C PRO A 318 5.14 15.10 -8.32
N HIS A 319 5.10 15.34 -7.00
CA HIS A 319 4.09 16.12 -6.32
C HIS A 319 4.72 16.72 -5.06
N GLU A 320 4.23 17.87 -4.61
CA GLU A 320 4.77 18.57 -3.43
C GLU A 320 4.91 17.68 -2.20
N ARG A 321 4.02 16.69 -2.02
CA ARG A 321 4.00 15.77 -0.88
C ARG A 321 4.50 14.35 -1.14
N LEU A 322 4.86 14.00 -2.37
CA LEU A 322 5.24 12.63 -2.73
C LEU A 322 6.69 12.55 -3.16
N ARG A 323 7.36 11.45 -2.79
CA ARG A 323 8.78 11.21 -3.12
C ARG A 323 8.99 9.76 -3.47
N PHE A 324 9.45 9.48 -4.69
CA PHE A 324 9.72 8.12 -5.16
C PHE A 324 11.19 7.92 -5.48
N THR A 325 11.69 6.70 -5.31
CA THR A 325 13.00 6.30 -5.81
C THR A 325 12.88 5.94 -7.28
N ASN A 326 13.74 6.48 -8.12
CA ASN A 326 13.85 6.05 -9.50
C ASN A 326 14.50 4.66 -9.55
N HIS A 327 13.74 3.66 -10.01
CA HIS A 327 14.21 2.27 -10.11
C HIS A 327 14.89 1.96 -11.45
N TRP A 328 15.03 2.95 -12.34
CA TRP A 328 15.90 2.83 -13.51
C TRP A 328 17.34 3.03 -13.04
N ILE A 329 17.99 1.95 -12.63
CA ILE A 329 19.33 1.99 -12.06
C ILE A 329 20.31 2.39 -13.18
N GLY A 330 21.13 3.41 -12.92
CA GLY A 330 22.08 3.96 -13.89
C GLY A 330 22.91 5.11 -13.34
N VAL A 331 23.69 5.77 -14.19
CA VAL A 331 24.46 6.97 -13.84
C VAL A 331 23.68 8.20 -14.29
N TYR A 332 23.43 9.13 -13.38
CA TYR A 332 22.63 10.32 -13.61
C TYR A 332 23.49 11.59 -13.66
N ALA A 333 23.01 12.62 -14.35
CA ALA A 333 23.51 13.98 -14.14
C ALA A 333 22.88 14.55 -12.87
N GLU A 334 23.56 15.48 -12.19
CA GLU A 334 23.11 16.06 -10.92
C GLU A 334 21.67 16.62 -10.99
N ASP A 335 21.31 17.27 -12.10
CA ASP A 335 20.00 17.92 -12.29
C ASP A 335 19.03 17.16 -13.21
N ALA A 336 19.31 15.88 -13.53
CA ALA A 336 18.48 15.10 -14.44
C ALA A 336 18.09 13.73 -13.85
N PRO A 337 17.21 13.67 -12.84
CA PRO A 337 16.96 12.43 -12.07
C PRO A 337 15.99 11.45 -12.75
N LEU A 338 15.50 11.75 -13.96
CA LEU A 338 14.45 10.96 -14.63
C LEU A 338 15.01 9.90 -15.58
N GLU A 339 16.06 10.23 -16.33
CA GLU A 339 16.69 9.35 -17.31
C GLU A 339 18.20 9.32 -17.10
N PRO A 340 18.82 8.13 -16.97
CA PRO A 340 20.25 8.03 -16.76
C PRO A 340 21.05 8.33 -18.04
N LEU A 341 22.21 8.97 -17.88
CA LEU A 341 23.22 9.16 -18.93
C LEU A 341 23.81 7.83 -19.40
N ARG A 342 23.98 6.88 -18.46
CA ARG A 342 24.47 5.52 -18.73
C ARG A 342 23.66 4.51 -17.93
N ARG A 343 23.21 3.44 -18.59
CA ARG A 343 22.44 2.34 -17.99
C ARG A 343 23.34 1.23 -17.48
#